data_AF-A0A7R8X327-F1
#
_entry.id   AF-A0A7R8X327-F1
#
_cell.length_a   1.000
_cell.length_b   1.000
_cell.length_c   1.000
_cell.angle_alpha   90.00
_cell.angle_beta   90.00
_cell.angle_gamma   90.00
#
_symmetry.space_group_name_H-M   'P 1'
#
loop_
_entity.id
_entity.type
_entity.pdbx_description
1 polymer ?
#
loop_
_entity_poly.entity_id
_entity_poly.type
_entity_poly.pdbx_seq_one_letter_code
_entity_poly.pdbx_strand_id
1 'polypeptide(L)'
;MMAASSDHVSPEDPTFTDALYGSEREKQLLEKTWMVKPCFVYEEDYRECKRIRGRFQQYYVEGKMKDCSMLFHMQTNCKRWTKESNFDAL
;
A
#
# COMPACT_ATOMS: atom_id res chain seq x y z
N MET A 1 55.40 -18.99 12.79
CA MET A 1 54.68 -17.79 13.28
C MET A 1 53.27 -17.90 12.74
N MET A 2 52.32 -18.31 13.58
CA MET A 2 50.90 -18.37 13.22
C MET A 2 50.13 -17.52 14.23
N ALA A 3 49.32 -16.59 13.72
CA ALA A 3 47.91 -16.46 14.05
C ALA A 3 47.29 -15.44 13.10
N ALA A 4 46.32 -15.88 12.30
CA ALA A 4 45.40 -15.00 11.60
C ALA A 4 44.39 -14.47 12.63
N SER A 5 44.24 -13.15 12.72
CA SER A 5 43.22 -12.50 13.55
C SER A 5 41.86 -12.70 12.89
N SER A 6 41.02 -13.53 13.51
CA SER A 6 39.59 -13.63 13.20
C SER A 6 38.91 -12.36 13.69
N ASP A 7 38.48 -11.50 12.77
CA ASP A 7 37.63 -10.37 13.10
C ASP A 7 36.25 -10.91 13.54
N HIS A 8 35.99 -10.76 14.83
CA HIS A 8 34.70 -11.06 15.42
C HIS A 8 33.77 -9.89 15.09
N VAL A 9 32.97 -10.02 14.02
CA VAL A 9 31.93 -9.03 13.69
C VAL A 9 30.87 -9.09 14.79
N SER A 10 30.79 -8.00 15.56
CA SER A 10 29.81 -7.82 16.62
C SER A 10 28.43 -7.52 16.02
N PRO A 11 27.30 -8.00 16.58
CA PRO A 11 25.97 -7.94 15.97
C PRO A 11 25.34 -6.54 15.84
N GLU A 12 26.05 -5.47 16.22
CA GLU A 12 25.48 -4.12 16.36
C GLU A 12 25.92 -3.16 15.23
N ASP A 13 26.37 -3.66 14.10
CA ASP A 13 26.71 -2.82 12.94
C ASP A 13 25.43 -2.28 12.26
N PRO A 14 25.13 -0.97 12.35
CA PRO A 14 23.86 -0.38 11.91
C PRO A 14 23.66 -0.40 10.39
N THR A 15 24.70 -0.75 9.62
CA THR A 15 24.60 -0.88 8.15
C THR A 15 24.06 -2.24 7.71
N PHE A 16 24.14 -3.26 8.55
CA PHE A 16 23.64 -4.61 8.25
C PHE A 16 22.15 -4.79 8.60
N THR A 17 21.67 -4.03 9.59
CA THR A 17 20.27 -4.08 10.05
C THR A 17 19.30 -3.52 9.02
N ASP A 18 19.68 -2.53 8.21
CA ASP A 18 18.78 -1.89 7.24
C ASP A 18 18.38 -2.82 6.07
N ALA A 19 19.27 -3.72 5.63
CA ALA A 19 18.98 -4.69 4.58
C ALA A 19 18.08 -5.85 5.07
N LEU A 20 18.04 -6.12 6.37
CA LEU A 20 17.19 -7.16 6.98
C LEU A 20 15.87 -6.60 7.52
N TYR A 21 15.83 -5.31 7.89
CA TYR A 21 14.64 -4.64 8.47
C TYR A 21 13.60 -4.22 7.44
N GLY A 22 13.94 -4.18 6.14
CA GLY A 22 12.95 -4.16 5.07
C GLY A 22 11.99 -5.36 5.14
N SER A 23 12.43 -6.50 5.68
CA SER A 23 11.67 -7.75 5.57
C SER A 23 10.50 -7.92 6.53
N GLU A 24 10.53 -7.37 7.75
CA GLU A 24 9.51 -7.67 8.76
C GLU A 24 8.23 -6.83 8.58
N ARG A 25 8.38 -5.52 8.35
CA ARG A 25 7.22 -4.67 7.99
C ARG A 25 6.61 -5.09 6.65
N GLU A 26 7.45 -5.41 5.67
CA GLU A 26 7.00 -5.86 4.36
C GLU A 26 6.28 -7.21 4.46
N LYS A 27 6.79 -8.17 5.25
CA LYS A 27 6.06 -9.42 5.57
C LYS A 27 4.71 -9.16 6.24
N GLN A 28 4.65 -8.29 7.24
CA GLN A 28 3.40 -7.94 7.92
C GLN A 28 2.41 -7.23 6.98
N LEU A 29 2.91 -6.43 6.04
CA LEU A 29 2.10 -5.81 4.99
C LEU A 29 1.59 -6.86 4.01
N LEU A 30 2.46 -7.78 3.54
CA LEU A 30 2.09 -8.92 2.71
C LEU A 30 1.02 -9.79 3.38
N GLU A 31 1.15 -10.10 4.67
CA GLU A 31 0.13 -10.83 5.43
C GLU A 31 -1.21 -10.10 5.52
N LYS A 32 -1.23 -8.77 5.39
CA LYS A 32 -2.46 -7.96 5.41
C LYS A 32 -2.99 -7.64 4.02
N THR A 33 -2.26 -7.95 2.94
CA THR A 33 -2.68 -7.61 1.56
C THR A 33 -4.00 -8.24 1.16
N TRP A 34 -4.39 -9.38 1.73
CA TRP A 34 -5.71 -9.99 1.46
C TRP A 34 -6.89 -9.10 1.92
N MET A 35 -6.65 -8.16 2.85
CA MET A 35 -7.66 -7.19 3.30
C MET A 35 -7.79 -6.00 2.34
N VAL A 36 -6.83 -5.82 1.44
CA VAL A 36 -6.82 -4.71 0.47
C VAL A 36 -7.48 -5.18 -0.83
N LYS A 37 -8.42 -4.38 -1.34
CA LYS A 37 -9.07 -4.70 -2.62
C LYS A 37 -8.06 -4.54 -3.78
N PRO A 38 -8.14 -5.35 -4.85
CA PRO A 38 -7.31 -5.15 -6.03
C PRO A 38 -7.63 -3.81 -6.72
N CYS A 39 -6.63 -3.18 -7.34
CA CYS A 39 -6.78 -1.79 -7.83
C CYS A 39 -7.88 -1.57 -8.87
N PHE A 40 -8.26 -2.60 -9.64
CA PHE A 40 -9.37 -2.48 -10.60
C PHE A 40 -10.71 -2.24 -9.88
N VAL A 41 -10.90 -2.75 -8.67
CA VAL A 41 -12.11 -2.54 -7.87
C VAL A 41 -12.18 -1.08 -7.39
N TYR A 42 -11.07 -0.52 -6.89
CA TYR A 42 -11.04 0.91 -6.53
C TYR A 42 -11.31 1.81 -7.74
N GLU A 43 -10.85 1.42 -8.93
CA GLU A 43 -11.15 2.13 -10.17
C GLU A 43 -12.63 2.05 -10.55
N GLU A 44 -13.25 0.88 -10.43
CA GLU A 44 -14.68 0.70 -10.67
C GLU A 44 -15.52 1.51 -9.67
N ASP A 45 -15.16 1.49 -8.38
CA ASP A 45 -15.81 2.26 -7.33
C ASP A 45 -15.75 3.78 -7.64
N TYR A 46 -14.57 4.29 -7.99
CA TYR A 46 -14.41 5.71 -8.39
C TYR A 46 -15.23 6.05 -9.64
N ARG A 47 -15.21 5.17 -10.64
CA ARG A 47 -15.93 5.37 -11.90
C ARG A 47 -17.43 5.39 -11.69
N GLU A 48 -17.96 4.45 -10.92
CA GLU A 48 -19.39 4.40 -10.60
C GLU A 48 -19.81 5.62 -9.77
N CYS A 49 -18.97 6.07 -8.84
CA CYS A 49 -19.23 7.29 -8.08
C CYS A 49 -19.52 8.51 -8.98
N LYS A 50 -18.89 8.58 -10.16
CA LYS A 50 -19.05 9.68 -11.13
C LYS A 50 -20.08 9.42 -12.22
N ARG A 51 -20.47 8.16 -12.47
CA ARG A 51 -21.41 7.80 -13.55
C ARG A 51 -22.83 8.22 -13.20
N ILE A 52 -23.63 8.51 -14.23
CA ILE A 52 -25.01 8.97 -14.06
C ILE A 52 -25.86 8.02 -13.21
N ARG A 53 -25.70 6.70 -13.38
CA ARG A 53 -26.38 5.68 -12.59
C ARG A 53 -25.98 5.75 -11.12
N GLY A 54 -24.68 5.75 -10.82
CA GLY A 54 -24.19 5.87 -9.45
C GLY A 54 -24.54 7.20 -8.79
N ARG A 55 -24.53 8.30 -9.56
CA ARG A 55 -24.99 9.63 -9.11
C ARG A 55 -26.48 9.64 -8.76
N PHE A 56 -27.32 9.02 -9.59
CA PHE A 56 -28.74 8.83 -9.28
C PHE A 56 -28.93 8.03 -7.99
N GLN A 57 -28.21 6.91 -7.83
CA GLN A 57 -28.30 6.09 -6.62
C GLN A 57 -27.85 6.84 -5.35
N GLN A 58 -26.74 7.59 -5.41
CA GLN A 58 -26.29 8.44 -4.29
C GLN A 58 -27.37 9.44 -3.89
N TYR A 59 -27.94 10.14 -4.87
CA TYR A 59 -28.99 11.13 -4.62
C TYR A 59 -30.28 10.49 -4.10
N TYR A 60 -30.68 9.34 -4.66
CA TYR A 60 -31.88 8.62 -4.24
C TYR A 60 -31.80 8.13 -2.80
N VAL A 61 -30.65 7.60 -2.38
CA VAL A 61 -30.45 7.04 -1.04
C VAL A 61 -30.12 8.12 0.00
N GLU A 62 -29.24 9.07 -0.32
CA GLU A 62 -28.71 10.04 0.66
C GLU A 62 -29.22 11.47 0.47
N GLY A 63 -30.01 11.73 -0.57
CA GLY A 63 -30.51 13.08 -0.89
C GLY A 63 -29.46 14.04 -1.45
N LYS A 64 -28.22 13.57 -1.67
CA LYS A 64 -27.10 14.38 -2.17
C LYS A 64 -26.09 13.55 -2.94
N MET A 65 -25.35 14.22 -3.82
CA MET A 65 -24.19 13.62 -4.49
C MET A 65 -23.03 13.54 -3.49
N LYS A 66 -22.30 12.42 -3.48
CA LYS A 66 -21.10 12.28 -2.65
C LYS A 66 -19.90 12.93 -3.30
N ASP A 67 -18.96 13.40 -2.49
CA ASP A 67 -17.62 13.72 -2.98
C ASP A 67 -16.87 12.42 -3.33
N CYS A 68 -16.41 12.32 -4.58
CA CYS A 68 -15.68 11.15 -5.07
C CYS A 68 -14.16 11.25 -4.84
N SER A 69 -13.67 12.33 -4.24
CA SER A 69 -12.23 12.59 -4.05
C SER A 69 -11.55 11.49 -3.24
N MET A 70 -12.20 11.00 -2.18
CA MET A 70 -11.66 9.88 -1.39
C MET A 70 -11.42 8.63 -2.25
N LEU A 71 -12.38 8.24 -3.09
CA LEU A 71 -12.23 7.08 -3.98
C LEU A 71 -11.15 7.29 -5.04
N PHE A 72 -10.99 8.53 -5.53
CA PHE A 72 -9.90 8.90 -6.41
C PHE A 72 -8.53 8.71 -5.75
N HIS A 73 -8.39 9.15 -4.50
CA HIS A 73 -7.17 8.96 -3.72
C HIS A 73 -6.86 7.47 -3.52
N MET A 74 -7.84 6.66 -3.12
CA MET A 74 -7.67 5.21 -2.95
C MET A 74 -7.23 4.52 -4.25
N GLN A 75 -7.86 4.87 -5.37
CA GLN A 75 -7.46 4.34 -6.68
C GLN A 75 -6.02 4.74 -7.04
N THR A 76 -5.66 6.01 -6.81
CA THR A 76 -4.32 6.53 -7.13
C THR A 76 -3.25 5.90 -6.26
N ASN A 77 -3.50 5.81 -4.96
CA ASN A 77 -2.62 5.20 -3.97
C ASN A 77 -2.41 3.71 -4.25
N CYS A 78 -3.48 2.96 -4.57
CA CYS A 78 -3.35 1.56 -4.96
C CYS A 78 -2.46 1.39 -6.20
N LYS A 79 -2.60 2.27 -7.20
CA LYS A 79 -1.76 2.23 -8.41
C LYS A 79 -0.29 2.50 -8.09
N ARG A 80 0.01 3.41 -7.16
CA ARG A 80 1.37 3.69 -6.69
C ARG A 80 1.93 2.49 -5.93
N TRP A 81 1.18 1.94 -4.98
CA TRP A 81 1.57 0.75 -4.24
C TRP A 81 1.91 -0.44 -5.14
N THR A 82 1.05 -0.72 -6.13
CA THR A 82 1.22 -1.89 -7.02
C THR A 82 2.28 -1.71 -8.11
N LYS A 83 2.47 -0.50 -8.65
CA LYS A 83 3.39 -0.27 -9.78
C LYS A 83 4.76 0.25 -9.36
N GLU A 84 4.82 0.98 -8.25
CA GLU A 84 6.03 1.65 -7.79
C GLU A 84 6.70 0.89 -6.63
N SER A 85 6.14 -0.27 -6.24
CA SER A 85 6.53 -1.03 -5.04
C SER A 85 6.62 -0.16 -3.78
N ASN A 86 5.80 0.89 -3.74
CA ASN A 86 5.80 1.87 -2.66
C ASN A 86 4.86 1.37 -1.57
N PHE A 87 5.39 0.59 -0.64
CA PHE A 87 4.66 -0.02 0.47
C PHE A 87 4.08 1.00 1.46
N ASP A 88 4.55 2.25 1.45
CA ASP A 88 4.05 3.35 2.29
C ASP A 88 2.86 4.10 1.67
N ALA A 89 2.49 3.78 0.43
CA ALA A 89 1.44 4.50 -0.30
C ALA A 89 0.00 4.10 0.10
N LEU A 90 -0.17 3.15 1.03
CA LEU A 90 -1.46 2.52 1.37
C LEU A 90 -2.10 3.12 2.63
#